data_AF-A0A6I4M8C4-F1
#
_entry.id   AF-A0A6I4M8C4-F1
#
_cell.length_a   1.000
_cell.length_b   1.000
_cell.length_c   1.000
_cell.angle_alpha   90.00
_cell.angle_beta   90.00
_cell.angle_gamma   90.00
#
_symmetry.space_group_name_H-M   'P 1'
#
loop_
_entity.id
_entity.type
_entity.pdbx_description
1 polymer ?
#
loop_
_entity_poly.entity_id
_entity_poly.type
_entity_poly.pdbx_seq_one_letter_code
_entity_poly.pdbx_strand_id
1 'polypeptide(L)'
;MPLHEFDSAQAAAPPAVAARTQRLRACATRAAGCACCGVARRLLWLCFAAVRHGDTAIAEMLAAEAEHYVDAGAHQGGCPQVPRPAGLRGGRTPAQGRVPGPAGHPGVLVAATDAGWKRGTCGLGYVIDDGRWGMHGWKFGPQDPTGPAKVLVSELRAVGLLLDRIDDDGADLVLLLDSLQALRFLSAWQGGDTGRMPDGYDLRPRRYGAAPSLVRLAARVARMPGLRLEHVKGHSGHPLNEAADSLASIARRRVTEVFDSPARAAGLVEAFLRAWHTPALAA
;
A
#
# COMPACT_ATOMS: atom_id res chain seq x y z
N MET A 1 -8.20 -12.18 -25.81
CA MET A 1 -7.62 -11.38 -26.90
C MET A 1 -6.55 -10.49 -26.30
N PRO A 2 -5.46 -10.23 -27.05
CA PRO A 2 -4.52 -9.15 -26.76
C PRO A 2 -5.23 -7.83 -26.47
N LEU A 3 -4.62 -7.00 -25.62
CA LEU A 3 -5.26 -5.77 -25.17
C LEU A 3 -5.46 -4.74 -26.29
N HIS A 4 -4.47 -4.61 -27.18
CA HIS A 4 -4.54 -3.68 -28.31
C HIS A 4 -5.64 -4.07 -29.31
N GLU A 5 -5.90 -5.36 -29.51
CA GLU A 5 -7.01 -5.83 -30.36
C GLU A 5 -8.37 -5.47 -29.75
N PHE A 6 -8.51 -5.63 -28.43
CA PHE A 6 -9.72 -5.22 -27.72
C PHE A 6 -9.94 -3.71 -27.87
N ASP A 7 -8.94 -2.89 -27.55
CA ASP A 7 -9.06 -1.43 -27.58
C ASP A 7 -9.32 -0.91 -29.01
N SER A 8 -8.74 -1.54 -30.05
CA SER A 8 -9.02 -1.23 -31.45
C SER A 8 -10.44 -1.59 -31.87
N ALA A 9 -10.91 -2.81 -31.54
CA ALA A 9 -12.26 -3.23 -31.85
C ALA A 9 -13.32 -2.42 -31.09
N GLN A 10 -12.99 -2.00 -29.87
CA GLN A 10 -13.80 -1.13 -29.04
C GLN A 10 -14.01 0.26 -29.68
N ALA A 11 -12.98 0.81 -30.32
CA ALA A 11 -13.06 2.09 -31.01
C ALA A 11 -13.92 2.05 -32.28
N ALA A 12 -14.00 0.88 -32.93
CA ALA A 12 -14.82 0.66 -34.13
C ALA A 12 -16.27 0.24 -33.81
N ALA A 13 -16.59 -0.08 -32.56
CA ALA A 13 -17.90 -0.59 -32.17
C ALA A 13 -18.96 0.52 -32.09
N PRO A 14 -20.22 0.24 -32.47
CA PRO A 14 -21.34 1.14 -32.21
C PRO A 14 -21.45 1.48 -30.71
N PRO A 15 -21.93 2.68 -30.33
CA PRO A 15 -21.95 3.12 -28.93
C PRO A 15 -22.63 2.15 -27.96
N ALA A 16 -23.74 1.52 -28.37
CA ALA A 16 -24.46 0.54 -27.56
C ALA A 16 -23.64 -0.72 -27.29
N VAL A 17 -22.98 -1.25 -28.33
CA VAL A 17 -22.08 -2.41 -28.21
C VAL A 17 -20.85 -2.03 -27.38
N ALA A 18 -20.23 -0.89 -27.65
CA ALA A 18 -19.07 -0.41 -26.92
C ALA A 18 -19.33 -0.28 -25.42
N ALA A 19 -20.44 0.32 -25.01
CA ALA A 19 -20.78 0.47 -23.59
C ALA A 19 -20.83 -0.89 -22.86
N ARG A 20 -21.45 -1.89 -23.48
CA ARG A 20 -21.59 -3.26 -22.94
C ARG A 20 -20.26 -4.00 -22.90
N THR A 21 -19.52 -4.02 -24.00
CA THR A 21 -18.24 -4.73 -24.10
C THR A 21 -17.18 -4.14 -23.18
N GLN A 22 -17.21 -2.84 -22.88
CA GLN A 22 -16.25 -2.19 -21.99
C GLN A 22 -16.27 -2.77 -20.56
N ARG A 23 -17.45 -3.11 -20.02
CA ARG A 23 -17.60 -3.78 -18.71
C ARG A 23 -16.94 -5.16 -18.70
N LEU A 24 -16.77 -5.77 -19.86
CA LEU A 24 -16.20 -7.11 -20.05
C LEU A 24 -14.71 -7.09 -20.39
N ARG A 25 -14.05 -5.91 -20.41
CA ARG A 25 -12.63 -5.77 -20.74
C ARG A 25 -11.72 -6.67 -19.91
N ALA A 26 -12.02 -6.84 -18.61
CA ALA A 26 -11.23 -7.68 -17.71
C ALA A 26 -11.30 -9.18 -18.08
N CYS A 27 -12.51 -9.66 -18.39
CA CYS A 27 -12.77 -10.99 -18.94
C CYS A 27 -12.00 -11.24 -20.26
N ALA A 28 -12.07 -10.26 -21.18
CA ALA A 28 -11.49 -10.37 -22.52
C ALA A 28 -9.96 -10.47 -22.54
N THR A 29 -9.31 -9.77 -21.60
CA THR A 29 -7.86 -9.49 -21.67
C THR A 29 -7.03 -10.13 -20.55
N ARG A 30 -7.62 -10.41 -19.38
CA ARG A 30 -6.86 -10.82 -18.18
C ARG A 30 -7.34 -12.11 -17.51
N ALA A 31 -8.57 -12.55 -17.74
CA ALA A 31 -9.18 -13.68 -17.01
C ALA A 31 -8.82 -15.06 -17.62
N ALA A 32 -7.54 -15.35 -17.85
CA ALA A 32 -7.10 -16.50 -18.66
C ALA A 32 -7.58 -17.87 -18.12
N GLY A 33 -7.69 -18.04 -16.81
CA GLY A 33 -8.07 -19.32 -16.19
C GLY A 33 -9.55 -19.49 -15.84
N CYS A 34 -10.41 -18.48 -16.04
CA CYS A 34 -11.82 -18.57 -15.65
C CYS A 34 -12.66 -19.13 -16.80
N ALA A 35 -13.39 -20.23 -16.57
CA ALA A 35 -14.23 -20.87 -17.58
C ALA A 35 -15.31 -19.93 -18.13
N CYS A 36 -16.06 -19.24 -17.25
CA CYS A 36 -17.09 -18.27 -17.63
C CYS A 36 -16.52 -17.13 -18.47
N CYS A 37 -15.37 -16.57 -18.04
CA CYS A 37 -14.68 -15.54 -18.81
C CYS A 37 -14.08 -16.08 -20.12
N GLY A 38 -13.77 -17.37 -20.19
CA GLY A 38 -13.32 -18.03 -21.43
C GLY A 38 -14.42 -18.05 -22.48
N VAL A 39 -15.66 -18.36 -22.08
CA VAL A 39 -16.84 -18.32 -22.96
C VAL A 39 -17.12 -16.88 -23.42
N ALA A 40 -17.24 -15.94 -22.48
CA ALA A 40 -17.49 -14.54 -22.80
C ALA A 40 -16.39 -13.93 -23.69
N ARG A 41 -15.12 -14.32 -23.53
CA ARG A 41 -14.03 -13.89 -24.44
C ARG A 41 -14.22 -14.40 -25.87
N ARG A 42 -14.72 -15.61 -26.07
CA ARG A 42 -15.02 -16.13 -27.42
C ARG A 42 -16.20 -15.38 -28.05
N LEU A 43 -17.23 -15.11 -27.26
CA LEU A 43 -18.38 -14.31 -27.70
C LEU A 43 -17.98 -12.88 -28.06
N LEU A 44 -17.09 -12.25 -27.30
CA LEU A 44 -16.53 -10.93 -27.64
C LEU A 44 -15.71 -10.94 -28.92
N TRP A 45 -14.95 -12.01 -29.18
CA TRP A 45 -14.24 -12.19 -30.45
C TRP A 45 -15.20 -12.20 -31.64
N LEU A 46 -16.31 -12.92 -31.52
CA LEU A 46 -17.36 -12.98 -32.54
C LEU A 46 -18.12 -11.66 -32.66
N CYS A 47 -18.42 -11.01 -31.53
CA CYS A 47 -19.06 -9.70 -31.47
C CYS A 47 -18.25 -8.67 -32.27
N PHE A 48 -16.94 -8.61 -32.03
CA PHE A 48 -16.05 -7.70 -32.77
C PHE A 48 -15.84 -8.12 -34.23
N ALA A 49 -15.99 -9.40 -34.57
CA ALA A 49 -16.07 -9.80 -35.98
C ALA A 49 -17.34 -9.27 -36.65
N ALA A 50 -18.50 -9.40 -36.00
CA ALA A 50 -19.77 -8.87 -36.50
C ALA A 50 -19.71 -7.35 -36.69
N VAL A 51 -19.11 -6.61 -35.75
CA VAL A 51 -18.84 -5.17 -35.89
C VAL A 51 -18.04 -4.86 -37.16
N ARG A 52 -16.96 -5.60 -37.44
CA ARG A 52 -16.14 -5.40 -38.65
C ARG A 52 -16.91 -5.68 -39.95
N HIS A 53 -17.90 -6.55 -39.89
CA HIS A 53 -18.77 -6.88 -41.04
C HIS A 53 -20.02 -5.99 -41.13
N GLY A 54 -20.20 -5.03 -40.22
CA GLY A 54 -21.36 -4.13 -40.21
C GLY A 54 -22.65 -4.77 -39.67
N ASP A 55 -22.57 -5.97 -39.09
CA ASP A 55 -23.74 -6.66 -38.54
C ASP A 55 -23.95 -6.26 -37.07
N THR A 56 -24.64 -5.14 -36.90
CA THR A 56 -24.90 -4.56 -35.58
C THR A 56 -25.85 -5.40 -34.74
N ALA A 57 -26.85 -6.05 -35.34
CA ALA A 57 -27.80 -6.91 -34.64
C ALA A 57 -27.11 -8.14 -34.03
N ILE A 58 -26.24 -8.81 -34.80
CA ILE A 58 -25.45 -9.93 -34.29
C ILE A 58 -24.45 -9.45 -33.23
N ALA A 59 -23.81 -8.30 -33.42
CA ALA A 59 -22.87 -7.75 -32.44
C ALA A 59 -23.55 -7.48 -31.08
N GLU A 60 -24.75 -6.90 -31.07
CA GLU A 60 -25.52 -6.64 -29.85
C GLU A 60 -25.96 -7.93 -29.15
N MET A 61 -26.44 -8.91 -29.91
CA MET A 61 -26.80 -10.23 -29.37
C MET A 61 -25.59 -10.92 -28.70
N LEU A 62 -24.43 -10.93 -29.37
CA LEU A 62 -23.22 -11.55 -28.84
C LEU A 62 -22.66 -10.81 -27.62
N ALA A 63 -22.79 -9.48 -27.58
CA ALA A 63 -22.45 -8.70 -26.39
C ALA A 63 -23.37 -9.04 -25.22
N ALA A 64 -24.68 -9.18 -25.47
CA ALA A 64 -25.65 -9.58 -24.45
C ALA A 64 -25.37 -10.97 -23.88
N GLU A 65 -25.07 -11.92 -24.75
CA GLU A 65 -24.75 -13.28 -24.33
C GLU A 65 -23.45 -13.33 -23.51
N ALA A 66 -22.44 -12.54 -23.91
CA ALA A 66 -21.19 -12.43 -23.17
C ALA A 66 -21.41 -11.86 -21.75
N GLU A 67 -22.31 -10.88 -21.60
CA GLU A 67 -22.73 -10.36 -20.30
C GLU A 67 -23.43 -11.44 -19.47
N HIS A 68 -24.37 -12.18 -20.06
CA HIS A 68 -25.08 -13.26 -19.38
C HIS A 68 -24.14 -14.30 -18.77
N TYR A 69 -23.16 -14.79 -19.54
CA TYR A 69 -22.16 -15.75 -19.03
C TYR A 69 -21.28 -15.18 -17.90
N VAL A 70 -21.03 -13.87 -17.92
CA VAL A 70 -20.25 -13.20 -16.88
C VAL A 70 -21.10 -12.98 -15.63
N ASP A 71 -22.36 -12.59 -15.76
CA ASP A 71 -23.22 -12.25 -14.62
C ASP A 71 -23.83 -13.50 -13.96
N ALA A 72 -24.19 -14.54 -14.73
CA ALA A 72 -24.76 -15.78 -14.21
C ALA A 72 -23.71 -16.87 -13.87
N GLY A 73 -22.47 -16.69 -14.33
CA GLY A 73 -21.42 -17.70 -14.20
C GLY A 73 -20.76 -17.78 -12.81
N ALA A 74 -20.42 -19.00 -12.37
CA ALA A 74 -19.61 -19.22 -11.19
C ALA A 74 -18.12 -18.94 -11.47
N HIS A 75 -17.63 -17.78 -11.02
CA HIS A 75 -16.24 -17.40 -11.18
C HIS A 75 -15.33 -18.01 -10.11
N GLN A 76 -14.17 -18.51 -10.53
CA GLN A 76 -13.13 -18.96 -9.61
C GLN A 76 -12.54 -17.81 -8.77
N GLY A 77 -12.03 -18.15 -7.58
CA GLY A 77 -11.38 -17.19 -6.69
C GLY A 77 -10.24 -16.43 -7.38
N GLY A 78 -10.28 -15.10 -7.32
CA GLY A 78 -9.28 -14.23 -7.96
C GLY A 78 -9.57 -13.85 -9.42
N CYS A 79 -10.73 -14.23 -9.96
CA CYS A 79 -11.18 -13.75 -11.27
C CYS A 79 -11.24 -12.21 -11.30
N PRO A 80 -10.60 -11.53 -12.28
CA PRO A 80 -10.57 -10.07 -12.34
C PRO A 80 -11.92 -9.45 -12.75
N GLN A 81 -12.90 -10.26 -13.14
CA GLN A 81 -14.26 -9.84 -13.49
C GLN A 81 -15.15 -9.69 -12.26
N VAL A 82 -14.87 -10.41 -11.18
CA VAL A 82 -15.59 -10.28 -9.92
C VAL A 82 -14.93 -9.17 -9.11
N PRO A 83 -15.68 -8.13 -8.69
CA PRO A 83 -15.17 -7.17 -7.73
C PRO A 83 -14.68 -7.91 -6.50
N ARG A 84 -13.41 -7.77 -6.15
CA ARG A 84 -12.91 -8.28 -4.86
C ARG A 84 -13.79 -7.68 -3.75
N PRO A 85 -14.26 -8.49 -2.78
CA PRO A 85 -14.97 -7.98 -1.61
C PRO A 85 -14.19 -6.81 -1.02
N ALA A 86 -14.91 -5.78 -0.58
CA ALA A 86 -14.33 -4.51 -0.14
C ALA A 86 -13.26 -4.65 0.97
N GLY A 87 -13.16 -5.79 1.66
CA GLY A 87 -12.12 -6.10 2.64
C GLY A 87 -10.73 -6.45 2.08
N LEU A 88 -10.58 -6.86 0.81
CA LEU A 88 -9.28 -7.24 0.23
C LEU A 88 -8.54 -6.08 -0.46
N ARG A 89 -9.09 -4.86 -0.43
CA ARG A 89 -8.35 -3.63 -0.75
C ARG A 89 -7.45 -3.16 0.40
N GLY A 90 -7.48 -3.85 1.53
CA GLY A 90 -6.76 -3.52 2.77
C GLY A 90 -5.23 -3.54 2.70
N GLY A 91 -4.60 -3.82 1.56
CA GLY A 91 -3.13 -3.74 1.41
C GLY A 91 -2.61 -2.53 0.64
N ARG A 92 -3.46 -1.57 0.24
CA ARG A 92 -3.00 -0.40 -0.54
C ARG A 92 -3.19 0.93 0.17
N THR A 93 -4.20 1.06 1.01
CA THR A 93 -4.42 2.28 1.78
C THR A 93 -3.83 2.09 3.17
N PRO A 94 -2.96 3.00 3.64
CA PRO A 94 -2.57 3.03 5.05
C PRO A 94 -3.82 3.09 5.94
N ALA A 95 -3.84 2.33 7.03
CA ALA A 95 -4.79 2.59 8.12
C ALA A 95 -4.11 3.52 9.11
N GLN A 96 -4.89 4.37 9.74
CA GLN A 96 -4.42 5.33 10.71
C GLN A 96 -5.53 5.64 11.70
N GLY A 97 -5.14 6.18 12.84
CA GLY A 97 -6.08 6.65 13.83
C GLY A 97 -5.37 7.49 14.88
N ARG A 98 -6.16 7.91 15.86
CA ARG A 98 -5.67 8.55 17.06
C ARG A 98 -6.38 7.90 18.24
N VAL A 99 -5.62 7.48 19.25
CA VAL A 99 -6.17 7.14 20.56
C VAL A 99 -6.07 8.37 21.46
N PRO A 100 -6.94 8.51 22.48
CA PRO A 100 -6.79 9.55 23.47
C PRO A 100 -5.41 9.44 24.15
N GLY A 101 -4.52 10.38 23.87
CA GLY A 101 -3.30 10.59 24.66
C GLY A 101 -3.62 11.37 25.94
N PRO A 102 -2.75 11.33 26.95
CA PRO A 102 -2.88 12.24 28.09
C PRO A 102 -2.95 13.69 27.58
N ALA A 103 -3.96 14.42 28.05
CA ALA A 103 -4.22 15.78 27.58
C ALA A 103 -3.02 16.69 27.85
N GLY A 104 -2.51 17.35 26.80
CA GLY A 104 -1.57 18.46 26.92
C GLY A 104 -0.10 18.08 27.13
N HIS A 105 0.54 17.48 26.12
CA HIS A 105 1.99 17.61 25.97
C HIS A 105 2.31 18.73 24.98
N PRO A 106 2.47 19.99 25.42
CA PRO A 106 2.97 21.09 24.58
C PRO A 106 4.50 20.98 24.36
N GLY A 107 5.00 19.77 24.13
CA GLY A 107 6.44 19.46 24.07
C GLY A 107 6.87 18.83 22.76
N VAL A 108 8.15 18.48 22.71
CA VAL A 108 8.79 17.67 21.67
C VAL A 108 7.97 16.40 21.45
N LEU A 109 7.62 16.10 20.19
CA LEU A 109 6.95 14.85 19.86
C LEU A 109 7.97 13.72 19.81
N VAL A 110 7.66 12.60 20.45
CA VAL A 110 8.44 11.37 20.32
C VAL A 110 7.66 10.37 19.47
N ALA A 111 8.27 9.87 18.41
CA ALA A 111 7.67 8.88 17.52
C ALA A 111 8.60 7.69 17.34
N ALA A 112 8.02 6.52 17.09
CA ALA A 112 8.74 5.31 16.72
C ALA A 112 8.20 4.75 15.41
N THR A 113 9.07 4.14 14.62
CA THR A 113 8.74 3.48 13.35
C THR A 113 9.39 2.13 13.26
N ASP A 114 8.71 1.16 12.65
CA ASP A 114 9.26 -0.16 12.41
C ASP A 114 8.66 -0.80 11.13
N ALA A 115 9.38 -1.76 10.55
CA ALA A 115 8.97 -2.53 9.40
C ALA A 115 9.22 -4.04 9.57
N GLY A 116 8.16 -4.83 9.37
CA GLY A 116 8.21 -6.28 9.46
C GLY A 116 8.11 -6.95 8.09
N TRP A 117 8.98 -7.93 7.81
CA TRP A 117 8.89 -8.77 6.61
C TRP A 117 8.67 -10.25 6.95
N LYS A 118 7.71 -10.90 6.28
CA LYS A 118 7.51 -12.36 6.39
C LYS A 118 6.83 -12.91 5.14
N ARG A 119 7.37 -14.00 4.57
CA ARG A 119 6.79 -14.75 3.43
C ARG A 119 6.34 -13.85 2.27
N GLY A 120 7.20 -12.92 1.85
CA GLY A 120 6.92 -12.00 0.74
C GLY A 120 5.88 -10.91 1.02
N THR A 121 5.52 -10.71 2.30
CA THR A 121 4.62 -9.65 2.75
C THR A 121 5.37 -8.70 3.68
N CYS A 122 5.23 -7.39 3.46
CA CYS A 122 5.74 -6.35 4.37
C CYS A 122 4.57 -5.69 5.10
N GLY A 123 4.83 -5.28 6.34
CA GLY A 123 4.06 -4.29 7.06
C GLY A 123 4.98 -3.21 7.61
N LEU A 124 4.46 -2.00 7.71
CA LEU A 124 5.07 -0.81 8.28
C LEU A 124 4.16 -0.32 9.40
N GLY A 125 4.74 0.21 10.46
CA GLY A 125 4.03 0.82 11.58
C GLY A 125 4.72 2.09 12.05
N TYR A 126 3.93 3.05 12.52
CA TYR A 126 4.42 4.17 13.31
C TYR A 126 3.44 4.49 14.44
N VAL A 127 3.99 5.02 15.53
CA VAL A 127 3.23 5.61 16.63
C VAL A 127 3.91 6.90 17.08
N ILE A 128 3.12 7.87 17.51
CA ILE A 128 3.55 9.12 18.15
C ILE A 128 3.01 9.10 19.58
N ASP A 129 3.80 9.61 20.52
CA ASP A 129 3.46 9.71 21.94
C ASP A 129 2.13 10.46 22.23
N ASP A 130 1.70 11.33 21.33
CA ASP A 130 0.42 12.05 21.36
C ASP A 130 -0.81 11.22 20.97
N GLY A 131 -0.64 9.93 20.69
CA GLY A 131 -1.74 9.02 20.34
C GLY A 131 -1.96 8.80 18.85
N ARG A 132 -1.30 9.55 17.96
CA ARG A 132 -1.38 9.27 16.51
C ARG A 132 -0.66 7.97 16.17
N TRP A 133 -1.26 7.20 15.28
CA TRP A 133 -0.65 5.98 14.77
C TRP A 133 -1.05 5.72 13.32
N GLY A 134 -0.21 4.96 12.63
CA GLY A 134 -0.51 4.51 11.29
C GLY A 134 0.22 3.22 10.94
N MET A 135 -0.35 2.50 9.98
CA MET A 135 0.19 1.23 9.55
C MET A 135 -0.15 0.96 8.08
N HIS A 136 0.75 0.31 7.36
CA HIS A 136 0.55 -0.02 5.96
C HIS A 136 1.27 -1.31 5.59
N GLY A 137 0.64 -2.18 4.80
CA GLY A 137 1.26 -3.45 4.40
C GLY A 137 0.87 -3.86 3.01
N TRP A 138 1.76 -4.57 2.32
CA TRP A 138 1.57 -5.06 0.95
C TRP A 138 2.35 -6.36 0.70
N LYS A 139 2.05 -7.03 -0.42
CA LYS A 139 2.86 -8.13 -0.94
C LYS A 139 3.84 -7.63 -1.98
N PHE A 140 5.08 -8.10 -1.91
CA PHE A 140 6.05 -7.86 -2.98
C PHE A 140 5.61 -8.62 -4.23
N GLY A 141 5.65 -7.94 -5.38
CA GLY A 141 5.48 -8.53 -6.69
C GLY A 141 6.79 -8.60 -7.46
N PRO A 142 6.81 -9.28 -8.63
CA PRO A 142 7.99 -9.35 -9.50
C PRO A 142 8.52 -7.98 -9.96
N GLN A 143 7.66 -6.96 -9.96
CA GLN A 143 7.98 -5.58 -10.37
C GLN A 143 8.14 -4.62 -9.18
N ASP A 144 8.38 -5.14 -7.97
CA ASP A 144 8.51 -4.29 -6.79
C ASP A 144 9.81 -3.45 -6.85
N PRO A 145 9.73 -2.10 -6.77
CA PRO A 145 10.87 -1.21 -6.95
C PRO A 145 11.81 -1.12 -5.73
N THR A 146 11.61 -1.98 -4.72
CA THR A 146 12.38 -1.99 -3.47
C THR A 146 13.81 -2.51 -3.66
N GLY A 147 14.06 -3.32 -4.70
CA GLY A 147 15.39 -3.90 -4.93
C GLY A 147 15.77 -5.00 -3.92
N PRO A 148 17.06 -5.35 -3.82
CA PRO A 148 17.55 -6.41 -2.92
C PRO A 148 17.54 -6.01 -1.44
N ALA A 149 17.70 -4.71 -1.13
CA ALA A 149 17.74 -4.18 0.24
C ALA A 149 16.34 -4.05 0.88
N LYS A 150 15.52 -5.11 0.83
CA LYS A 150 14.08 -5.05 1.15
C LYS A 150 13.77 -4.60 2.57
N VAL A 151 14.53 -5.12 3.54
CA VAL A 151 14.35 -4.78 4.96
C VAL A 151 14.63 -3.29 5.16
N LEU A 152 15.83 -2.85 4.81
CA LEU A 152 16.26 -1.44 4.91
C LEU A 152 15.30 -0.46 4.21
N VAL A 153 14.89 -0.76 2.97
CA VAL A 153 13.95 0.11 2.24
C VAL A 153 12.58 0.13 2.90
N SER A 154 12.17 -0.96 3.56
CA SER A 154 10.91 -0.99 4.31
C SER A 154 11.02 -0.14 5.57
N GLU A 155 12.12 -0.22 6.34
CA GLU A 155 12.37 0.67 7.48
C GLU A 155 12.26 2.14 7.10
N LEU A 156 12.97 2.53 6.02
CA LEU A 156 12.94 3.90 5.53
C LEU A 156 11.52 4.30 5.07
N ARG A 157 10.75 3.38 4.49
CA ARG A 157 9.34 3.65 4.14
C ARG A 157 8.44 3.79 5.36
N ALA A 158 8.74 3.14 6.49
CA ALA A 158 8.00 3.35 7.73
C ALA A 158 8.19 4.79 8.23
N VAL A 159 9.41 5.34 8.11
CA VAL A 159 9.67 6.76 8.35
C VAL A 159 8.90 7.66 7.40
N GLY A 160 8.89 7.36 6.10
CA GLY A 160 8.09 8.10 5.14
C GLY A 160 6.60 8.08 5.46
N LEU A 161 6.08 6.95 5.93
CA LEU A 161 4.68 6.81 6.34
C LEU A 161 4.33 7.72 7.54
N LEU A 162 5.25 7.85 8.51
CA LEU A 162 5.12 8.77 9.64
C LEU A 162 5.16 10.23 9.18
N LEU A 163 6.23 10.60 8.45
CA LEU A 163 6.46 11.99 8.07
C LEU A 163 5.33 12.51 7.19
N ASP A 164 4.75 11.69 6.29
CA ASP A 164 3.54 12.01 5.50
C ASP A 164 2.32 12.48 6.35
N ARG A 165 2.40 12.45 7.69
CA ARG A 165 1.34 12.86 8.64
C ARG A 165 1.79 13.89 9.67
N ILE A 166 3.02 14.38 9.56
CA ILE A 166 3.55 15.49 10.36
C ILE A 166 3.66 16.68 9.42
N ASP A 167 3.26 17.87 9.87
CA ASP A 167 3.41 19.09 9.09
C ASP A 167 4.89 19.52 9.04
N ASP A 168 5.30 20.19 7.96
CA ASP A 168 6.70 20.59 7.75
C ASP A 168 7.14 21.76 8.67
N ASP A 169 6.26 22.26 9.54
CA ASP A 169 6.38 23.51 10.31
C ASP A 169 7.32 23.45 11.54
N GLY A 170 8.35 22.59 11.50
CA GLY A 170 9.45 22.65 12.47
C GLY A 170 9.14 22.08 13.86
N ALA A 171 8.26 21.09 13.96
CA ALA A 171 8.12 20.34 15.21
C ALA A 171 9.45 19.65 15.56
N ASP A 172 9.97 19.88 16.76
CA ASP A 172 11.04 19.09 17.35
C ASP A 172 10.53 17.64 17.49
N LEU A 173 10.80 16.82 16.48
CA LEU A 173 10.46 15.41 16.44
C LEU A 173 11.69 14.61 16.86
N VAL A 174 11.53 13.78 17.88
CA VAL A 174 12.46 12.68 18.19
C VAL A 174 11.93 11.43 17.53
N LEU A 175 12.68 10.89 16.57
CA LEU A 175 12.36 9.67 15.85
C LEU A 175 13.22 8.52 16.36
N LEU A 176 12.57 7.56 16.99
CA LEU A 176 13.14 6.32 17.49
C LEU A 176 13.12 5.25 16.38
N LEU A 177 14.29 4.66 16.12
CA LEU A 177 14.44 3.52 15.22
C LEU A 177 15.34 2.46 15.84
N ASP A 178 15.12 1.19 15.53
CA ASP A 178 16.02 0.10 15.92
C ASP A 178 17.07 -0.26 14.84
N SER A 179 16.90 0.26 13.62
CA SER A 179 17.77 0.01 12.48
C SER A 179 18.87 1.06 12.34
N LEU A 180 20.10 0.71 12.78
CA LEU A 180 21.31 1.51 12.56
C LEU A 180 21.58 1.79 11.07
N GLN A 181 21.16 0.90 10.17
CA GLN A 181 21.30 1.14 8.73
C GLN A 181 20.36 2.25 8.27
N ALA A 182 19.09 2.22 8.69
CA ALA A 182 18.14 3.28 8.35
C ALA A 182 18.60 4.63 8.91
N LEU A 183 19.06 4.66 10.16
CA LEU A 183 19.63 5.85 10.80
C LEU A 183 20.76 6.48 9.96
N ARG A 184 21.71 5.68 9.47
CA ARG A 184 22.80 6.19 8.61
C ARG A 184 22.32 6.87 7.34
N PHE A 185 21.27 6.35 6.69
CA PHE A 185 20.68 7.00 5.51
C PHE A 185 19.95 8.29 5.88
N LEU A 186 19.15 8.27 6.94
CA LEU A 186 18.42 9.45 7.42
C LEU A 186 19.37 10.58 7.82
N SER A 187 20.44 10.29 8.56
CA SER A 187 21.45 11.29 8.93
C SER A 187 22.19 11.84 7.71
N ALA A 188 22.51 11.00 6.71
CA ALA A 188 23.12 11.46 5.47
C ALA A 188 22.19 12.40 4.68
N TRP A 189 20.90 12.06 4.59
CA TRP A 189 19.90 12.90 3.94
C TRP A 189 19.68 14.22 4.68
N GLN A 190 19.65 14.19 6.01
CA GLN A 190 19.56 15.39 6.83
C GLN A 190 20.78 16.31 6.62
N GLY A 191 21.97 15.73 6.40
CA GLY A 191 23.18 16.44 6.00
C GLY A 191 23.24 16.88 4.53
N GLY A 192 22.19 16.63 3.74
CA GLY A 192 22.07 17.07 2.35
C GLY A 192 22.46 16.05 1.29
N ASP A 193 22.96 14.86 1.65
CA ASP A 193 23.32 13.79 0.71
C ASP A 193 22.10 13.02 0.19
N THR A 194 21.13 13.73 -0.40
CA THR A 194 19.85 13.14 -0.85
C THR A 194 20.01 12.18 -2.04
N GLY A 195 21.19 12.13 -2.66
CA GLY A 195 21.51 11.20 -3.74
C GLY A 195 21.83 9.78 -3.25
N ARG A 196 22.24 9.65 -1.99
CA ARG A 196 22.57 8.36 -1.38
C ARG A 196 21.33 7.50 -1.20
N MET A 197 21.26 6.38 -1.92
CA MET A 197 20.11 5.47 -1.91
C MET A 197 20.55 4.04 -1.58
N PRO A 198 19.69 3.20 -0.97
CA PRO A 198 20.01 1.79 -0.75
C PRO A 198 20.35 1.08 -2.06
N ASP A 199 21.31 0.16 -2.00
CA ASP A 199 21.79 -0.55 -3.20
C ASP A 199 20.66 -1.26 -3.95
N GLY A 200 20.62 -1.02 -5.26
CA GLY A 200 19.62 -1.59 -6.16
C GLY A 200 18.20 -1.02 -5.99
N TYR A 201 18.03 0.08 -5.24
CA TYR A 201 16.74 0.79 -5.19
C TYR A 201 16.41 1.40 -6.57
N ASP A 202 15.19 1.13 -7.06
CA ASP A 202 14.78 1.57 -8.39
C ASP A 202 14.41 3.07 -8.40
N LEU A 203 15.21 3.87 -9.09
CA LEU A 203 15.05 5.32 -9.22
C LEU A 203 14.10 5.77 -10.34
N ARG A 204 13.57 4.83 -11.14
CA ARG A 204 12.68 5.19 -12.26
C ARG A 204 11.42 5.90 -11.77
N PRO A 205 10.88 6.87 -12.53
CA PRO A 205 9.63 7.53 -12.16
C PRO A 205 8.50 6.54 -11.90
N ARG A 206 7.67 6.85 -10.90
CA ARG A 206 6.46 6.09 -10.60
C ARG A 206 5.34 6.53 -11.54
N ARG A 207 4.13 5.97 -11.35
CA ARG A 207 2.94 6.34 -12.13
C ARG A 207 2.77 7.85 -12.16
N TYR A 208 2.43 8.39 -13.33
CA TYR A 208 2.25 9.82 -13.57
C TYR A 208 3.50 10.68 -13.31
N GLY A 209 4.69 10.10 -13.46
CA GLY A 209 5.96 10.84 -13.31
C GLY A 209 6.35 11.15 -11.87
N ALA A 210 5.61 10.65 -10.87
CA ALA A 210 5.91 10.92 -9.47
C ALA A 210 7.29 10.36 -9.06
N ALA A 211 8.04 11.12 -8.26
CA ALA A 211 9.32 10.68 -7.74
C ALA A 211 9.19 9.40 -6.88
N PRO A 212 10.20 8.50 -6.89
CA PRO A 212 10.30 7.36 -5.97
C PRO A 212 10.08 7.73 -4.50
N SER A 213 9.53 6.81 -3.69
CA SER A 213 9.22 7.11 -2.29
C SER A 213 10.43 7.49 -1.45
N LEU A 214 11.58 6.85 -1.63
CA LEU A 214 12.80 7.20 -0.89
C LEU A 214 13.42 8.50 -1.38
N VAL A 215 13.28 8.84 -2.66
CA VAL A 215 13.72 10.15 -3.19
C VAL A 215 12.90 11.27 -2.55
N ARG A 216 11.58 11.11 -2.45
CA ARG A 216 10.71 12.08 -1.75
C ARG A 216 11.06 12.17 -0.26
N LEU A 217 11.31 11.02 0.39
CA LEU A 217 11.70 10.98 1.80
C LEU A 217 13.03 11.69 2.05
N ALA A 218 14.07 11.39 1.25
CA ALA A 218 15.38 12.02 1.37
C ALA A 218 15.28 13.54 1.24
N ALA A 219 14.56 14.03 0.22
CA ALA A 219 14.33 15.46 0.02
C ALA A 219 13.57 16.09 1.19
N ARG A 220 12.67 15.35 1.84
CA ARG A 220 11.92 15.82 2.99
C ARG A 220 12.78 15.91 4.24
N VAL A 221 13.53 14.85 4.55
CA VAL A 221 14.44 14.80 5.71
C VAL A 221 15.50 15.90 5.62
N ALA A 222 16.00 16.20 4.41
CA ALA A 222 16.93 17.32 4.19
C ALA A 222 16.36 18.71 4.56
N ARG A 223 15.03 18.85 4.60
CA ARG A 223 14.35 20.09 5.04
C ARG A 223 14.00 20.11 6.53
N MET A 224 14.36 19.06 7.27
CA MET A 224 14.05 18.91 8.70
C MET A 224 15.33 18.90 9.56
N PRO A 225 16.07 20.03 9.66
CA PRO A 225 17.29 20.08 10.47
C PRO A 225 17.03 19.87 11.97
N GLY A 226 15.80 20.10 12.46
CA GLY A 226 15.40 19.83 13.85
C GLY A 226 15.00 18.38 14.15
N LEU A 227 14.96 17.49 13.15
CA LEU A 227 14.65 16.07 13.35
C LEU A 227 15.77 15.41 14.17
N ARG A 228 15.45 14.92 15.37
CA ARG A 228 16.38 14.16 16.19
C ARG A 228 16.20 12.67 15.92
N LEU A 229 17.29 11.99 15.61
CA LEU A 229 17.31 10.57 15.26
C LEU A 229 17.96 9.80 16.40
N GLU A 230 17.21 8.89 17.02
CA GLU A 230 17.70 8.11 18.17
C GLU A 230 17.60 6.62 17.91
N HIS A 231 18.67 5.90 18.28
CA HIS A 231 18.69 4.45 18.21
C HIS A 231 18.11 3.86 19.49
N VAL A 232 17.12 2.98 19.33
CA VAL A 232 16.62 2.13 20.41
C VAL A 232 17.00 0.69 20.12
N LYS A 233 17.38 -0.06 21.15
CA LYS A 233 17.65 -1.48 20.98
C LYS A 233 16.33 -2.21 20.68
N GLY A 234 16.24 -2.90 19.55
CA GLY A 234 15.09 -3.74 19.23
C GLY A 234 14.85 -4.80 20.31
N HIS A 235 13.58 -5.10 20.57
CA HIS A 235 13.15 -6.07 21.59
C HIS A 235 13.67 -5.78 23.01
N SER A 236 13.93 -4.51 23.33
CA SER A 236 14.32 -4.09 24.69
C SER A 236 13.14 -3.84 25.62
N GLY A 237 11.90 -3.91 25.11
CA GLY A 237 10.70 -3.51 25.85
C GLY A 237 10.43 -2.01 25.82
N HIS A 238 11.10 -1.25 24.95
CA HIS A 238 10.81 0.18 24.78
C HIS A 238 9.37 0.39 24.26
N PRO A 239 8.45 0.99 25.04
CA PRO A 239 7.01 0.93 24.73
C PRO A 239 6.61 1.45 23.34
N LEU A 240 7.17 2.57 22.90
CA LEU A 240 6.87 3.11 21.56
C LEU A 240 7.42 2.24 20.42
N ASN A 241 8.59 1.62 20.60
CA ASN A 241 9.19 0.77 19.57
C ASN A 241 8.41 -0.54 19.44
N GLU A 242 8.04 -1.17 20.56
CA GLU A 242 7.21 -2.37 20.58
C GLU A 242 5.81 -2.13 19.99
N ALA A 243 5.26 -0.92 20.18
CA ALA A 243 4.03 -0.50 19.53
C ALA A 243 4.19 -0.39 18.01
N ALA A 244 5.29 0.19 17.53
CA ALA A 244 5.59 0.28 16.10
C ALA A 244 5.78 -1.12 15.46
N ASP A 245 6.54 -2.04 16.09
CA ASP A 245 6.68 -3.44 15.64
C ASP A 245 5.32 -4.14 15.56
N SER A 246 4.53 -4.00 16.62
CA SER A 246 3.19 -4.59 16.68
C SER A 246 2.28 -4.06 15.57
N LEU A 247 2.33 -2.76 15.27
CA LEU A 247 1.60 -2.16 14.15
C LEU A 247 2.09 -2.69 12.80
N ALA A 248 3.41 -2.83 12.60
CA ALA A 248 3.99 -3.43 11.41
C ALA A 248 3.54 -4.89 11.24
N SER A 249 3.50 -5.65 12.34
CA SER A 249 3.02 -7.03 12.38
C SER A 249 1.53 -7.14 12.04
N ILE A 250 0.68 -6.27 12.59
CA ILE A 250 -0.76 -6.17 12.25
C ILE A 250 -0.92 -5.80 10.77
N ALA A 251 -0.19 -4.79 10.28
CA ALA A 251 -0.21 -4.36 8.90
C ALA A 251 0.17 -5.48 7.92
N ARG A 252 1.18 -6.28 8.26
CA ARG A 252 1.58 -7.42 7.46
C ARG A 252 0.47 -8.49 7.43
N ARG A 253 -0.10 -8.82 8.60
CA ARG A 253 -1.15 -9.87 8.71
C ARG A 253 -2.43 -9.50 7.96
N ARG A 254 -2.88 -8.24 8.05
CA ARG A 254 -4.12 -7.79 7.35
C ARG A 254 -4.04 -7.88 5.82
N VAL A 255 -2.85 -8.05 5.25
CA VAL A 255 -2.68 -8.29 3.81
C VAL A 255 -3.15 -9.70 3.40
N THR A 256 -3.07 -10.66 4.32
CA THR A 256 -3.39 -12.08 4.06
C THR A 256 -4.55 -12.61 4.87
N GLU A 257 -4.88 -11.97 5.98
CA GLU A 257 -5.89 -12.39 6.95
C GLU A 257 -7.00 -11.33 7.04
N VAL A 258 -8.23 -11.78 7.28
CA VAL A 258 -9.38 -10.89 7.53
C VAL A 258 -9.61 -10.81 9.03
N PHE A 259 -9.45 -9.62 9.60
CA PHE A 259 -9.78 -9.32 10.99
C PHE A 259 -9.93 -7.80 11.15
N ASP A 260 -10.51 -7.36 12.28
CA ASP A 260 -10.62 -5.94 12.63
C ASP A 260 -9.25 -5.37 13.03
N SER A 261 -8.44 -5.08 12.01
CA SER A 261 -7.10 -4.56 12.19
C SER A 261 -7.06 -3.13 12.76
N PRO A 262 -7.95 -2.19 12.40
CA PRO A 262 -7.96 -0.86 13.03
C PRO A 262 -8.28 -0.90 14.53
N ALA A 263 -9.31 -1.65 14.95
CA ALA A 263 -9.63 -1.74 16.38
C ALA A 263 -8.51 -2.41 17.17
N ARG A 264 -7.91 -3.48 16.63
CA ARG A 264 -6.75 -4.15 17.24
C ARG A 264 -5.53 -3.23 17.36
N ALA A 265 -5.26 -2.43 16.33
CA ALA A 265 -4.18 -1.45 16.34
C ALA A 265 -4.41 -0.38 17.41
N ALA A 266 -5.61 0.19 17.47
CA ALA A 266 -5.96 1.21 18.46
C ALA A 266 -5.80 0.70 19.90
N GLY A 267 -6.37 -0.46 20.24
CA GLY A 267 -6.27 -1.01 21.60
C GLY A 267 -4.83 -1.34 22.02
N LEU A 268 -3.98 -1.75 21.07
CA LEU A 268 -2.57 -2.00 21.33
C LEU A 268 -1.79 -0.70 21.55
N VAL A 269 -1.99 0.30 20.70
CA VAL A 269 -1.35 1.61 20.84
C VAL A 269 -1.74 2.25 22.16
N GLU A 270 -3.01 2.18 22.54
CA GLU A 270 -3.50 2.69 23.83
C GLU A 270 -2.78 2.01 25.02
N ALA A 271 -2.57 0.69 24.97
CA ALA A 271 -1.86 -0.04 26.01
C ALA A 271 -0.38 0.36 26.13
N PHE A 272 0.33 0.47 25.00
CA PHE A 272 1.74 0.87 25.01
C PHE A 272 1.94 2.34 25.37
N LEU A 273 1.03 3.23 24.95
CA LEU A 273 1.09 4.64 25.35
C LEU A 273 0.81 4.84 26.83
N ARG A 274 -0.09 4.04 27.44
CA ARG A 274 -0.21 4.00 28.90
C ARG A 274 1.12 3.60 29.55
N ALA A 275 1.80 2.57 29.04
CA ALA A 275 3.09 2.15 29.58
C ALA A 275 4.19 3.21 29.38
N TRP A 276 4.18 3.94 28.26
CA TRP A 276 5.10 5.04 27.97
C TRP A 276 4.91 6.23 28.91
N HIS A 277 3.65 6.63 29.14
CA HIS A 277 3.33 7.81 29.95
C HIS A 277 3.24 7.52 31.45
N THR A 278 3.21 6.26 31.87
CA THR A 278 3.31 5.91 33.28
C THR A 278 4.77 6.06 33.70
N PRO A 279 5.12 7.00 34.58
CA PRO A 279 6.47 7.08 35.12
C PRO A 279 6.76 5.73 35.80
N ALA A 280 7.92 5.14 35.51
CA ALA A 280 8.40 4.04 36.33
C ALA A 280 8.44 4.53 37.77
N LEU A 281 7.56 4.01 38.63
CA LEU A 281 7.63 4.28 40.06
C LEU A 281 9.04 3.90 40.50
N ALA A 282 9.81 4.92 40.87
CA ALA A 282 11.19 4.79 41.31
C ALA A 282 11.25 3.70 42.40
N ALA A 283 12.01 2.65 42.10
CA ALA A 283 12.50 1.68 43.06
C ALA A 283 13.98 1.96 43.32
#